data_AF-A0A402BWD7-F1
#
_entry.id   AF-A0A402BWD7-F1
#
_cell.length_a   1.000
_cell.length_b   1.000
_cell.length_c   1.000
_cell.angle_alpha   90.00
_cell.angle_beta   90.00
_cell.angle_gamma   90.00
#
_symmetry.space_group_name_H-M   'P 1'
#
loop_
_entity.id
_entity.type
_entity.pdbx_description
1 polymer ?
#
loop_
_entity_poly.entity_id
_entity_poly.type
_entity_poly.pdbx_seq_one_letter_code
_entity_poly.pdbx_strand_id
1 'polypeptide(L)'
;MASANPLVKCTVDQCTHYMPGDQCMAAQISIYNDETSSQSSTSAETLCKAFHPRKTVGDMVGALHNSNVGGMVSAAFLNGTQVTPTVECFVSKCKHWHHNNLCDAARIDVVGANASLNQDTDCQTFEPK
;
A
#
# COMPACT_ATOMS: atom_id res chain seq x y z
N MET A 1 5.36 22.17 5.32
CA MET A 1 6.39 21.32 4.68
C MET A 1 5.64 20.26 3.91
N ALA A 2 5.82 20.17 2.59
CA ALA A 2 5.11 19.19 1.78
C ALA A 2 5.55 17.80 2.22
N SER A 3 4.62 16.97 2.69
CA SER A 3 4.90 15.57 2.99
C SER A 3 5.35 14.95 1.67
N ALA A 4 6.61 14.52 1.59
CA ALA A 4 7.07 13.77 0.43
C ALA A 4 6.25 12.48 0.38
N ASN A 5 5.63 12.17 -0.76
CA ASN A 5 4.91 10.91 -0.89
C ASN A 5 5.86 9.76 -0.54
N PRO A 6 5.44 8.81 0.32
CA PRO A 6 6.30 7.71 0.73
C PRO A 6 6.74 6.87 -0.48
N LEU A 7 7.96 6.35 -0.41
CA LEU A 7 8.38 5.29 -1.31
C LEU A 7 7.61 4.02 -0.94
N VAL A 8 6.89 3.44 -1.89
CA VAL A 8 6.09 2.23 -1.62
C VAL A 8 6.73 1.03 -2.29
N LYS A 9 7.12 0.06 -1.46
CA LYS A 9 7.57 -1.25 -1.86
C LYS A 9 6.42 -2.24 -1.72
N CYS A 10 6.08 -2.94 -2.79
CA CYS A 10 5.08 -4.00 -2.79
C CYS A 10 5.72 -5.30 -3.24
N THR A 11 5.59 -6.34 -2.43
CA THR A 11 6.11 -7.69 -2.73
C THR A 11 4.99 -8.73 -2.90
N VAL A 12 3.75 -8.27 -2.99
CA VAL A 12 2.56 -9.11 -3.10
C VAL A 12 2.31 -9.44 -4.58
N ASP A 13 2.94 -10.50 -5.07
CA ASP A 13 2.95 -10.91 -6.47
C ASP A 13 1.57 -11.30 -7.05
N GLN A 14 0.64 -11.73 -6.20
CA GLN A 14 -0.75 -12.03 -6.58
C GLN A 14 -1.65 -10.78 -6.65
N CYS A 15 -1.13 -9.59 -6.35
CA CYS A 15 -1.85 -8.32 -6.47
C CYS A 15 -1.77 -7.78 -7.91
N THR A 16 -2.89 -7.27 -8.43
CA THR A 16 -2.90 -6.57 -9.74
C THR A 16 -2.07 -5.29 -9.74
N HIS A 17 -1.88 -4.68 -8.56
CA HIS A 17 -1.09 -3.46 -8.41
C HIS A 17 0.42 -3.73 -8.27
N TYR A 18 0.87 -5.00 -8.26
CA TYR A 18 2.29 -5.32 -8.27
C TYR A 18 2.90 -5.08 -9.65
N MET A 19 4.03 -4.38 -9.69
CA MET A 19 4.86 -4.22 -10.88
C MET A 19 6.29 -4.72 -10.64
N PRO A 20 6.99 -5.18 -11.69
CA PRO A 20 8.40 -5.57 -11.59
C PRO A 20 9.28 -4.50 -10.92
N GLY A 21 10.22 -4.94 -10.09
CA GLY A 21 11.08 -4.06 -9.29
C GLY A 21 10.47 -3.64 -7.95
N ASP A 22 9.57 -4.45 -7.39
CA ASP A 22 8.88 -4.24 -6.11
C ASP A 22 8.06 -2.93 -6.05
N GLN A 23 7.56 -2.48 -7.20
CA GLN A 23 6.79 -1.25 -7.32
C GLN A 23 5.30 -1.51 -7.14
N CYS A 24 4.58 -0.50 -6.60
CA CYS A 24 3.14 -0.53 -6.45
C CYS A 24 2.50 0.50 -7.40
N MET A 25 1.64 0.05 -8.32
CA MET A 25 0.88 0.93 -9.20
C MET A 25 -0.48 1.36 -8.63
N ALA A 26 -0.76 1.06 -7.36
CA ALA A 26 -1.97 1.56 -6.72
C ALA A 26 -1.98 3.10 -6.70
N ALA A 27 -3.15 3.72 -6.81
CA ALA A 27 -3.33 5.15 -6.58
C ALA A 27 -3.37 5.48 -5.10
N GLN A 28 -3.96 4.59 -4.31
CA GLN A 28 -4.09 4.74 -2.86
C GLN A 28 -3.84 3.43 -2.12
N ILE A 29 -3.22 3.54 -0.94
CA ILE A 29 -3.05 2.46 0.04
C ILE A 29 -3.61 2.93 1.37
N SER A 30 -4.49 2.13 1.96
CA SER A 30 -5.09 2.45 3.27
C SER A 30 -4.68 1.39 4.30
N ILE A 31 -4.04 1.81 5.38
CA ILE A 31 -3.51 0.96 6.45
C ILE A 31 -4.53 0.90 7.59
N TYR A 32 -4.98 -0.30 7.95
CA TYR A 32 -5.96 -0.54 9.01
C TYR A 32 -5.41 -1.50 10.08
N ASN A 33 -6.06 -1.54 11.25
CA ASN A 33 -5.89 -2.68 12.16
C ASN A 33 -6.57 -3.90 11.53
N ASP A 34 -6.06 -5.09 11.78
CA ASP A 34 -6.77 -6.33 11.48
C ASP A 34 -8.11 -6.34 12.24
N GLU A 35 -9.21 -6.66 11.57
CA GLU A 35 -10.56 -6.61 12.15
C GLU A 35 -10.76 -7.59 13.31
N THR A 36 -9.90 -8.60 13.42
CA THR A 36 -9.83 -9.52 14.56
C THR A 36 -9.10 -8.92 15.77
N SER A 37 -8.31 -7.87 15.55
CA SER A 37 -7.52 -7.16 16.56
C SER A 37 -8.00 -5.71 16.71
N SER A 38 -8.63 -5.36 17.83
CA SER A 38 -9.12 -3.99 18.01
C SER A 38 -8.00 -2.94 18.14
N GLN A 39 -6.75 -3.37 18.37
CA GLN A 39 -5.59 -2.51 18.54
C GLN A 39 -4.33 -3.24 18.04
N SER A 40 -3.74 -2.80 16.93
CA SER A 40 -2.45 -3.35 16.47
C SER A 40 -1.34 -2.99 17.45
N SER A 41 -0.68 -4.02 17.96
CA SER A 41 0.55 -3.93 18.76
C SER A 41 1.76 -4.41 17.96
N THR A 42 1.53 -5.13 16.86
CA THR A 42 2.55 -5.61 15.92
C THR A 42 2.14 -5.38 14.47
N SER A 43 3.10 -5.46 13.53
CA SER A 43 2.82 -5.30 12.09
C SER A 43 1.95 -6.41 11.51
N ALA A 44 1.98 -7.61 12.09
CA ALA A 44 1.13 -8.74 11.69
C ALA A 44 -0.35 -8.55 12.06
N GLU A 45 -0.66 -7.53 12.86
CA GLU A 45 -2.02 -7.14 13.22
C GLU A 45 -2.47 -5.92 12.40
N THR A 46 -1.81 -5.63 11.27
CA THR A 46 -2.16 -4.51 10.38
C THR A 46 -2.47 -5.01 8.99
N LEU A 47 -3.42 -4.35 8.32
CA LEU A 47 -3.85 -4.68 6.96
C LEU A 47 -3.53 -3.56 6.00
N CYS A 48 -2.81 -3.88 4.94
CA CYS A 48 -2.51 -2.95 3.85
C CYS A 48 -3.58 -3.06 2.76
N LYS A 49 -4.68 -2.31 2.92
CA LYS A 49 -5.79 -2.29 1.96
C LYS A 49 -5.41 -1.51 0.71
N ALA A 50 -4.84 -2.23 -0.23
CA ALA A 50 -4.70 -1.86 -1.64
C ALA A 50 -4.75 -3.11 -2.53
N PHE A 51 -5.00 -4.29 -1.95
CA PHE A 51 -4.93 -5.55 -2.66
C PHE A 51 -6.15 -5.73 -3.55
N HIS A 52 -5.89 -6.09 -4.80
CA HIS A 52 -6.89 -6.59 -5.72
C HIS A 52 -6.31 -7.84 -6.37
N PRO A 53 -7.01 -9.00 -6.32
CA PRO A 53 -6.44 -10.27 -6.76
C PRO A 53 -6.15 -10.25 -8.26
N ARG A 54 -5.08 -10.91 -8.71
CA ARG A 54 -4.69 -11.00 -10.13
C ARG A 54 -5.12 -12.33 -10.78
N LYS A 55 -6.19 -12.97 -10.28
CA LYS A 55 -6.58 -14.34 -10.69
C LYS A 55 -7.21 -14.38 -12.08
N THR A 56 -7.95 -13.35 -12.45
CA THR A 56 -8.66 -13.26 -13.74
C THR A 56 -8.43 -11.91 -14.41
N VAL A 57 -8.69 -11.86 -15.72
CA VAL A 57 -8.74 -10.59 -16.47
C VAL A 57 -9.82 -9.64 -15.93
N GLY A 58 -10.94 -10.19 -15.43
CA GLY A 58 -11.98 -9.39 -14.77
C GLY A 58 -11.46 -8.69 -13.52
N ASP A 59 -10.62 -9.36 -12.74
CA ASP A 59 -10.01 -8.75 -11.56
C ASP A 59 -9.02 -7.63 -11.92
N MET A 60 -8.27 -7.78 -13.02
CA MET A 60 -7.39 -6.72 -13.51
C MET A 60 -8.18 -5.47 -13.93
N VAL A 61 -9.32 -5.65 -14.61
CA VAL A 61 -10.20 -4.54 -15.01
C VAL A 61 -10.80 -3.88 -13.77
N GLY A 62 -11.22 -4.68 -12.78
CA GLY A 62 -11.69 -4.19 -11.49
C GLY A 62 -10.66 -3.29 -10.82
N ALA A 63 -9.39 -3.65 -10.82
CA ALA A 63 -8.32 -2.88 -10.18
C ALA A 63 -8.02 -1.50 -10.80
N LEU A 64 -8.52 -1.20 -12.01
CA LEU A 64 -8.23 0.06 -12.70
C LEU A 64 -8.72 1.29 -11.94
N HIS A 65 -9.78 1.16 -11.11
CA HIS A 65 -10.30 2.29 -10.34
C HIS A 65 -9.34 2.76 -9.23
N ASN A 66 -8.38 1.94 -8.81
CA ASN A 66 -7.34 2.29 -7.84
C ASN A 66 -5.95 2.22 -8.48
N SER A 67 -5.82 2.50 -9.78
CA SER A 67 -4.53 2.49 -10.48
C SER A 67 -3.97 3.90 -10.70
N ASN A 68 -2.69 4.11 -10.39
CA ASN A 68 -1.99 5.37 -10.61
C ASN A 68 -1.46 5.50 -12.05
N VAL A 69 -2.38 5.59 -13.01
CA VAL A 69 -2.03 5.62 -14.44
C VAL A 69 -1.18 6.84 -14.80
N GLY A 70 -1.45 8.01 -14.21
CA GLY A 70 -0.64 9.22 -14.42
C GLY A 70 0.79 9.07 -13.91
N GLY A 71 0.96 8.44 -12.74
CA GLY A 71 2.27 8.11 -12.19
C GLY A 71 3.03 7.11 -13.07
N MET A 72 2.34 6.10 -13.61
CA MET A 72 2.95 5.12 -14.53
C MET A 72 3.42 5.75 -15.83
N VAL A 73 2.60 6.60 -16.46
CA VAL A 73 2.98 7.33 -17.67
C VAL A 73 4.21 8.21 -17.38
N SER A 74 4.18 8.96 -16.27
CA SER A 74 5.32 9.80 -15.89
C SER A 74 6.59 8.99 -15.64
N ALA A 75 6.50 7.85 -14.93
CA ALA A 75 7.64 6.96 -14.68
C ALA A 75 8.23 6.35 -15.97
N ALA A 76 7.42 6.10 -16.99
CA ALA A 76 7.86 5.57 -18.27
C ALA A 76 8.62 6.59 -19.15
N PHE A 77 8.31 7.89 -19.00
CA PHE A 77 8.88 8.95 -19.85
C PHE A 77 9.85 9.89 -19.12
N LEU A 78 9.83 9.92 -17.78
CA LEU A 78 10.66 10.79 -16.94
C LEU A 78 11.51 9.93 -15.99
N ASN A 79 12.81 9.84 -16.28
CA ASN A 79 13.77 9.13 -15.44
C ASN A 79 13.76 9.69 -14.00
N GLY A 80 13.64 8.83 -13.00
CA GLY A 80 13.65 9.19 -11.59
C GLY A 80 12.27 9.45 -10.97
N THR A 81 11.19 9.33 -11.74
CA THR A 81 9.82 9.48 -11.22
C THR A 81 9.31 8.10 -10.78
N GLN A 82 9.05 7.94 -9.48
CA GLN A 82 8.42 6.73 -8.95
C GLN A 82 6.89 6.88 -8.99
N VAL A 83 6.19 5.78 -9.26
CA VAL A 83 4.75 5.69 -9.03
C VAL A 83 4.52 5.71 -7.52
N THR A 84 4.19 6.88 -6.97
CA THR A 84 3.93 7.02 -5.53
C THR A 84 2.42 7.06 -5.27
N PRO A 85 1.84 6.05 -4.60
CA PRO A 85 0.46 6.14 -4.13
C PRO A 85 0.31 7.17 -3.01
N THR A 86 -0.91 7.66 -2.83
CA THR A 86 -1.32 8.29 -1.56
C THR A 86 -1.46 7.22 -0.48
N VAL A 87 -0.97 7.49 0.73
CA VAL A 87 -1.02 6.52 1.83
C VAL A 87 -1.80 7.07 3.01
N GLU A 88 -2.89 6.38 3.33
CA GLU A 88 -3.71 6.66 4.49
C GLU A 88 -3.38 5.67 5.62
N CYS A 89 -3.36 6.17 6.86
CA CYS A 89 -3.14 5.38 8.06
C CYS A 89 -4.29 5.60 9.04
N PHE A 90 -5.07 4.56 9.28
CA PHE A 90 -6.16 4.55 10.26
C PHE A 90 -5.75 3.88 11.59
N VAL A 91 -4.48 3.48 11.71
CA VAL A 91 -3.94 2.86 12.92
C VAL A 91 -3.43 3.95 13.85
N SER A 92 -4.28 4.43 14.76
CA SER A 92 -3.98 5.56 15.65
C SER A 92 -2.79 5.33 16.59
N LYS A 93 -2.46 4.06 16.88
CA LYS A 93 -1.28 3.65 17.66
C LYS A 93 0.01 3.56 16.84
N CYS A 94 -0.04 3.75 15.53
CA CYS A 94 1.16 3.78 14.70
C CYS A 94 1.93 5.08 14.92
N LYS A 95 3.23 5.00 15.12
CA LYS A 95 4.14 6.16 15.25
C LYS A 95 4.13 7.05 14.00
N HIS A 96 3.85 6.47 12.83
CA HIS A 96 3.71 7.18 11.56
C HIS A 96 2.31 7.78 11.33
N TRP A 97 1.36 7.59 12.25
CA TRP A 97 0.05 8.18 12.12
C TRP A 97 0.13 9.71 12.26
N HIS A 98 -0.39 10.42 11.27
CA HIS A 98 -0.47 11.88 11.25
C HIS A 98 -1.92 12.37 11.12
N HIS A 99 -2.13 13.68 11.32
CA HIS A 99 -3.44 14.32 11.19
C HIS A 99 -4.08 14.04 9.81
N ASN A 100 -5.42 13.94 9.79
CA ASN A 100 -6.24 13.54 8.64
C ASN A 100 -6.04 12.10 8.15
N ASN A 101 -5.61 11.18 9.02
CA ASN A 101 -5.34 9.78 8.67
C ASN A 101 -4.29 9.64 7.56
N LEU A 102 -3.33 10.56 7.48
CA LEU A 102 -2.20 10.42 6.57
C LEU A 102 -1.07 9.65 7.26
N CYS A 103 -0.35 8.85 6.49
CA CYS A 103 0.85 8.18 6.97
C CYS A 103 2.08 9.06 6.75
N ASP A 104 2.75 9.47 7.81
CA ASP A 104 4.04 10.19 7.79
C ASP A 104 5.19 9.19 7.97
N ALA A 105 5.26 8.25 7.03
CA ALA A 105 6.37 7.33 6.90
C ALA A 105 7.16 7.70 5.64
N ALA A 106 8.49 7.60 5.66
CA ALA A 106 9.29 7.80 4.46
C ALA A 106 9.14 6.63 3.46
N ARG A 107 8.76 5.45 3.96
CA ARG A 107 8.66 4.22 3.17
C ARG A 107 7.53 3.33 3.67
N ILE A 108 6.70 2.82 2.76
CA ILE A 108 5.68 1.79 3.02
C ILE A 108 6.14 0.45 2.44
N ASP A 109 6.25 -0.57 3.28
CA ASP A 109 6.54 -1.95 2.89
C ASP A 109 5.26 -2.79 3.02
N VAL A 110 4.67 -3.14 1.89
CA VAL A 110 3.52 -4.05 1.78
C VAL A 110 4.03 -5.46 1.49
N VAL A 111 3.77 -6.36 2.43
CA VAL A 111 4.19 -7.77 2.36
C VAL A 111 2.99 -8.70 2.49
N GLY A 112 3.13 -9.94 2.04
CA GLY A 112 2.05 -10.92 2.02
C GLY A 112 2.37 -12.05 1.07
N ALA A 113 3.12 -13.05 1.56
CA ALA A 113 3.54 -14.18 0.74
C ALA A 113 2.32 -15.01 0.31
N ASN A 114 2.06 -15.12 -0.99
CA ASN A 114 0.85 -15.75 -1.54
C ASN A 114 -0.46 -15.09 -1.08
N ALA A 115 -0.44 -13.80 -0.75
CA ALA A 115 -1.64 -13.11 -0.32
C ALA A 115 -2.73 -13.20 -1.39
N SER A 116 -3.90 -13.69 -1.00
CA SER A 116 -5.04 -13.90 -1.88
C SER A 116 -6.17 -12.89 -1.62
N LEU A 117 -6.08 -12.18 -0.49
CA LEU A 117 -7.04 -11.21 0.04
C LEU A 117 -6.28 -10.11 0.81
N ASN A 118 -6.94 -8.98 1.08
CA ASN A 118 -6.36 -7.89 1.90
C ASN A 118 -5.91 -8.35 3.30
N GLN A 119 -6.62 -9.31 3.88
CA GLN A 119 -6.31 -9.90 5.20
C GLN A 119 -5.04 -10.76 5.19
N ASP A 120 -4.54 -11.12 4.01
CA ASP A 120 -3.28 -11.87 3.86
C ASP A 120 -2.08 -10.91 3.65
N THR A 121 -2.28 -9.60 3.86
CA THR A 121 -1.24 -8.57 3.69
C THR A 121 -0.94 -7.86 4.99
N ASP A 122 0.35 -7.67 5.25
CA ASP A 122 0.84 -6.94 6.42
C ASP A 122 1.51 -5.63 5.98
N CYS A 123 1.36 -4.60 6.80
CA CYS A 123 2.11 -3.36 6.67
C CYS A 123 3.36 -3.42 7.55
N GLN A 124 4.48 -3.87 7.00
CA GLN A 124 5.73 -4.03 7.76
C GLN A 124 6.28 -2.69 8.28
N THR A 125 5.88 -1.58 7.66
CA THR A 125 6.16 -0.21 8.13
C THR A 125 5.48 0.15 9.46
N PHE A 126 4.53 -0.64 9.93
CA PHE A 126 3.90 -0.36 11.22
C PHE A 126 4.91 -0.39 12.37
N GLU A 127 5.02 0.74 13.08
CA GLU A 127 5.75 0.86 14.33
C GLU A 127 4.79 1.34 15.42
N PRO A 128 4.68 0.66 16.58
CA PRO A 128 3.87 1.13 17.70
C PRO A 128 4.45 2.42 18.32
N LYS A 129 3.57 3.27 18.86
CA LYS A 129 3.91 4.45 19.67
C LYS A 129 4.44 4.10 21.06
#